data_AF-A0A8J3AG71-F1
#
_entry.id   AF-A0A8J3AG71-F1
#
_cell.length_a   1.000
_cell.length_b   1.000
_cell.length_c   1.000
_cell.angle_alpha   90.00
_cell.angle_beta   90.00
_cell.angle_gamma   90.00
#
_symmetry.space_group_name_H-M   'P 1'
#
loop_
_entity.id
_entity.type
_entity.pdbx_description
1 polymer ?
#
loop_
_entity_poly.entity_id
_entity_poly.type
_entity_poly.pdbx_seq_one_letter_code
_entity_poly.pdbx_strand_id
1 'polypeptide(L)'
;MFCVNCGTRLDEDAQFCSNCGSPIASPADPSIEQEPNTQQPYTQIPVTPPYQPNMDAPQTASTQQPIPQKPTKNNKKKIIALVSVLAAIIVLAIVGVLAWWFISGHNDSAAQESTSAQSQNSATDTEDDNNSDTSDATAKNTDKKQSKKQNKACATSLQFEPKRVRTQELDHTAVVAGTFTSSCDTYSLDNNNVEIRISDQHGIIAAAVFDFSEQPIELTDGESGSVSLAFTQDQSFIPAHEPAITLQAKVTLHSSSKGKSSTSTTSSGRRVGASILTEDEIEQASKNALQREIDSDRQAAQSFMTSYTTQLSSKIEGMTAEGKTWTSKDIWEEFIKYTAKHPQARLLWSADWPTYTKHGNGTNYYVIISGESFGSIESGEQWCAQQGYNQDNCMVVDLQ
;
A
#
# COMPACT_ATOMS: atom_id res chain seq x y z
N MET A 1 22.95 -9.96 -31.33
CA MET A 1 21.65 -10.68 -31.47
C MET A 1 20.48 -9.73 -31.15
N PHE A 2 19.22 -10.08 -31.44
CA PHE A 2 18.04 -9.28 -31.04
C PHE A 2 17.21 -10.06 -30.02
N CYS A 3 16.61 -9.34 -29.07
CA CYS A 3 15.76 -9.93 -28.05
C CYS A 3 14.52 -10.55 -28.69
N VAL A 4 14.27 -11.84 -28.45
CA VAL A 4 13.08 -12.53 -28.98
C VAL A 4 11.78 -11.98 -28.42
N ASN A 5 11.83 -11.37 -27.23
CA ASN A 5 10.64 -10.86 -26.53
C ASN A 5 10.27 -9.42 -26.94
N CYS A 6 11.24 -8.50 -27.05
CA CYS A 6 10.97 -7.08 -27.34
C CYS A 6 11.64 -6.53 -28.61
N GLY A 7 12.40 -7.33 -29.35
CA GLY A 7 13.05 -6.94 -30.61
C GLY A 7 14.25 -5.98 -30.48
N THR A 8 14.66 -5.63 -29.26
CA THR A 8 15.79 -4.71 -29.04
C THR A 8 17.12 -5.40 -29.32
N ARG A 9 18.10 -4.65 -29.87
CA ARG A 9 19.45 -5.16 -30.10
C ARG A 9 20.14 -5.45 -28.76
N LEU A 10 20.69 -6.65 -28.63
CA LEU A 10 21.36 -7.14 -27.44
C LEU A 10 22.89 -7.05 -27.63
N ASP A 11 23.59 -6.69 -26.55
CA ASP A 11 25.05 -6.78 -26.47
C ASP A 11 25.50 -8.25 -26.47
N GLU A 12 26.71 -8.54 -26.97
CA GLU A 12 27.13 -9.92 -27.28
C GLU A 12 27.31 -10.82 -26.03
N ASP A 13 27.49 -10.21 -24.85
CA ASP A 13 27.64 -10.91 -23.57
C ASP A 13 26.44 -10.68 -22.63
N ALA A 14 25.34 -10.09 -23.12
CA ALA A 14 24.18 -9.80 -22.30
C ALA A 14 23.45 -11.11 -21.91
N GLN A 15 23.36 -11.40 -20.61
CA GLN A 15 22.54 -12.50 -20.09
C GLN A 15 21.07 -12.10 -19.90
N PHE A 16 20.76 -10.79 -19.93
CA PHE A 16 19.41 -10.25 -19.84
C PHE A 16 19.26 -9.06 -20.79
N CYS A 17 18.07 -8.89 -21.35
CA CYS A 17 17.78 -7.75 -22.23
C CYS A 17 17.77 -6.46 -21.41
N SER A 18 18.62 -5.50 -21.77
CA SER A 18 18.68 -4.18 -21.11
C SER A 18 17.40 -3.35 -21.24
N ASN A 19 16.54 -3.67 -22.21
CA ASN A 19 15.29 -2.93 -22.46
C ASN A 19 14.04 -3.59 -21.84
N CYS A 20 13.98 -4.92 -21.78
CA CYS A 20 12.79 -5.63 -21.25
C CYS A 20 13.07 -6.63 -20.14
N GLY A 21 14.32 -6.78 -19.71
CA GLY A 21 14.73 -7.66 -18.61
C GLY A 21 14.71 -9.15 -18.92
N SER A 22 14.23 -9.59 -20.09
CA SER A 22 14.15 -11.02 -20.40
C SER A 22 15.54 -11.67 -20.48
N PRO A 23 15.75 -12.86 -19.88
CA PRO A 23 17.03 -13.56 -19.97
C PRO A 23 17.35 -13.95 -21.42
N ILE A 24 18.64 -14.03 -21.70
CA ILE A 24 19.21 -14.37 -22.99
C ILE A 24 20.07 -15.61 -22.76
N ALA A 25 19.74 -16.70 -23.46
CA ALA A 25 20.54 -17.90 -23.43
C ALA A 25 21.94 -17.60 -23.97
N SER A 26 22.96 -17.65 -23.10
CA SER A 26 24.36 -17.46 -23.49
C SER A 26 24.88 -18.72 -24.22
N PRO A 27 25.61 -18.60 -25.33
CA PRO A 27 26.08 -19.75 -26.08
C PRO A 27 27.35 -20.33 -25.43
N ALA A 28 27.22 -21.45 -24.72
CA ALA A 28 28.35 -22.32 -24.38
C ALA A 28 27.90 -23.78 -24.25
N ASP A 29 27.80 -24.49 -25.38
CA ASP A 29 28.47 -25.78 -25.61
C ASP A 29 28.35 -26.18 -27.11
N PRO A 30 29.43 -26.47 -27.85
CA PRO A 30 29.34 -26.96 -29.22
C PRO A 30 29.14 -28.47 -29.21
N SER A 31 27.89 -28.92 -29.08
CA SER A 31 27.48 -30.27 -29.50
C SER A 31 25.97 -30.31 -29.71
N ILE A 32 25.52 -29.74 -30.82
CA ILE A 32 24.35 -30.23 -31.55
C ILE A 32 24.81 -30.44 -32.99
N GLU A 33 25.39 -31.61 -33.24
CA GLU A 33 25.38 -32.18 -34.59
C GLU A 33 23.92 -32.56 -34.86
N GLN A 34 23.32 -31.98 -35.90
CA GLN A 34 22.01 -32.36 -36.38
C GLN A 34 22.06 -33.80 -36.91
N GLU A 35 21.36 -34.74 -36.28
CA GLU A 35 21.01 -36.01 -36.92
C GLU A 35 19.55 -36.01 -37.41
N PRO A 36 19.27 -36.67 -38.55
CA PRO A 36 18.04 -36.51 -39.30
C PRO A 36 16.90 -37.38 -38.77
N ASN A 37 15.70 -36.83 -38.92
CA ASN A 37 14.40 -37.47 -38.79
C ASN A 37 14.38 -38.90 -39.37
N THR A 38 14.27 -39.89 -38.48
CA THR A 38 13.88 -41.26 -38.86
C THR A 38 12.78 -41.73 -37.92
N GLN A 39 11.60 -41.98 -38.48
CA GLN A 39 10.46 -42.60 -37.81
C GLN A 39 10.78 -44.07 -37.43
N GLN A 40 10.56 -44.43 -36.16
CA GLN A 40 10.43 -45.82 -35.70
C GLN A 40 9.46 -45.89 -34.49
N PRO A 41 8.80 -47.05 -34.24
CA PRO A 41 7.39 -47.12 -33.85
C PRO A 41 7.12 -47.11 -32.35
N TYR A 42 5.89 -46.71 -32.00
CA TYR A 42 5.28 -46.77 -30.68
C TYR A 42 5.23 -48.21 -30.12
N THR A 43 6.01 -48.49 -29.08
CA THR A 43 5.80 -49.61 -28.17
C THR A 43 4.97 -49.14 -26.97
N GLN A 44 3.80 -49.77 -26.79
CA GLN A 44 2.90 -49.48 -25.68
C GLN A 44 3.49 -49.98 -24.36
N ILE A 45 3.49 -49.12 -23.35
CA ILE A 45 3.86 -49.46 -21.97
C ILE A 45 2.59 -49.99 -21.27
N PRO A 46 2.65 -51.10 -20.50
CA PRO A 46 1.48 -51.63 -19.80
C PRO A 46 1.00 -50.68 -18.69
N VAL A 47 -0.30 -50.39 -18.69
CA VAL A 47 -1.02 -49.71 -17.61
C VAL A 47 -1.03 -50.57 -16.34
N THR A 48 -0.48 -50.05 -15.24
CA THR A 48 -0.67 -50.58 -13.88
C THR A 48 -1.78 -49.80 -13.15
N PRO A 49 -2.49 -50.44 -12.19
CA PRO A 49 -3.80 -49.99 -11.70
C PRO A 49 -3.74 -48.83 -10.69
N PRO A 50 -4.87 -48.12 -10.46
CA PRO A 50 -4.91 -46.90 -9.65
C PRO A 50 -4.73 -47.20 -8.14
N TYR A 51 -3.83 -46.45 -7.50
CA TYR A 51 -3.63 -46.48 -6.05
C TYR A 51 -4.71 -45.64 -5.34
N GLN A 52 -5.44 -46.26 -4.40
CA GLN A 52 -6.33 -45.58 -3.47
C GLN A 52 -5.55 -45.10 -2.24
N PRO A 53 -5.82 -43.90 -1.70
CA PRO A 53 -5.16 -43.41 -0.50
C PRO A 53 -5.75 -44.07 0.75
N ASN A 54 -4.94 -44.88 1.44
CA ASN A 54 -5.28 -45.41 2.75
C ASN A 54 -4.71 -44.49 3.84
N MET A 55 -5.60 -44.00 4.71
CA MET A 55 -5.28 -43.18 5.87
C MET A 55 -4.87 -44.10 7.02
N ASP A 56 -3.59 -44.13 7.39
CA ASP A 56 -3.16 -44.66 8.67
C ASP A 56 -1.96 -43.85 9.18
N ALA A 57 -2.18 -43.17 10.30
CA ALA A 57 -1.20 -42.38 11.02
C ALA A 57 -0.28 -43.26 11.88
N PRO A 58 1.02 -42.93 11.98
CA PRO A 58 1.81 -43.29 13.15
C PRO A 58 2.03 -42.06 14.03
N GLN A 59 1.48 -42.11 15.24
CA GLN A 59 1.91 -41.27 16.35
C GLN A 59 3.34 -41.67 16.74
N THR A 60 4.30 -40.76 16.62
CA THR A 60 5.57 -40.84 17.34
C THR A 60 5.67 -39.66 18.28
N ALA A 61 5.42 -39.94 19.56
CA ALA A 61 5.85 -39.11 20.67
C ALA A 61 7.39 -39.04 20.66
N SER A 62 7.95 -37.83 20.62
CA SER A 62 9.36 -37.61 20.94
C SER A 62 9.47 -36.62 22.09
N THR A 63 9.92 -37.17 23.20
CA THR A 63 10.27 -36.53 24.46
C THR A 63 11.40 -35.53 24.27
N GLN A 64 11.29 -34.38 24.93
CA GLN A 64 12.37 -33.40 25.11
C GLN A 64 13.60 -34.04 25.76
N GLN A 65 14.79 -33.77 25.21
CA GLN A 65 16.05 -33.79 25.96
C GLN A 65 16.76 -32.44 25.83
N PRO A 66 17.24 -31.85 26.94
CA PRO A 66 17.93 -30.56 26.93
C PRO A 66 19.37 -30.68 26.43
N ILE A 67 19.76 -29.76 25.55
CA ILE A 67 21.12 -29.64 25.01
C ILE A 67 22.04 -29.02 26.07
N PRO A 68 23.21 -29.61 26.41
CA PRO A 68 24.15 -29.02 27.36
C PRO A 68 24.82 -27.76 26.79
N GLN A 69 24.66 -26.63 27.47
CA GLN A 69 25.39 -25.39 27.17
C GLN A 69 26.86 -25.52 27.62
N LYS A 70 27.80 -25.37 26.69
CA LYS A 70 29.23 -25.21 27.01
C LYS A 70 29.57 -23.71 27.09
N PRO A 71 30.21 -23.22 28.16
CA PRO A 71 30.47 -21.80 28.33
C PRO A 71 31.67 -21.36 27.49
N THR A 72 31.49 -20.40 26.59
CA THR A 72 32.60 -19.73 25.90
C THR A 72 32.94 -18.41 26.59
N LYS A 73 34.18 -18.40 27.05
CA LYS A 73 34.89 -17.42 27.86
C LYS A 73 35.09 -16.09 27.12
N ASN A 74 34.81 -15.01 27.85
CA ASN A 74 35.01 -13.60 27.51
C ASN A 74 36.46 -13.28 27.16
N ASN A 75 36.69 -12.48 26.10
CA ASN A 75 37.91 -11.70 25.92
C ASN A 75 37.55 -10.27 25.47
N LYS A 76 37.34 -9.39 26.45
CA LYS A 76 37.40 -7.93 26.25
C LYS A 76 38.87 -7.53 26.15
N LYS A 77 39.27 -6.88 25.05
CA LYS A 77 40.27 -5.78 24.97
C LYS A 77 40.62 -5.53 23.49
N LYS A 78 39.95 -4.53 22.89
CA LYS A 78 40.45 -3.54 21.89
C LYS A 78 39.29 -2.73 21.26
N ILE A 79 38.33 -2.26 22.06
CA ILE A 79 37.31 -1.29 21.63
C ILE A 79 37.15 -0.24 22.75
N ILE A 80 38.15 0.61 22.94
CA ILE A 80 38.04 1.79 23.83
C ILE A 80 38.55 3.08 23.16
N ALA A 81 39.20 3.00 21.99
CA ALA A 81 39.70 4.20 21.29
C ALA A 81 38.69 4.83 20.29
N LEU A 82 37.74 4.07 19.74
CA LEU A 82 36.80 4.57 18.72
C LEU A 82 35.47 5.09 19.29
N VAL A 83 35.01 4.54 20.43
CA VAL A 83 33.74 4.93 21.06
C VAL A 83 33.87 6.25 21.84
N SER A 84 35.05 6.57 22.37
CA SER A 84 35.30 7.84 23.06
C SER A 84 35.31 9.05 22.12
N VAL A 85 35.82 8.88 20.89
CA VAL A 85 35.86 9.94 19.87
C VAL A 85 34.44 10.22 19.36
N LEU A 86 33.63 9.19 19.12
CA LEU A 86 32.24 9.37 18.69
C LEU A 86 31.39 10.06 19.77
N ALA A 87 31.56 9.67 21.04
CA ALA A 87 30.85 10.29 22.15
C ALA A 87 31.25 11.77 22.35
N ALA A 88 32.53 12.11 22.19
CA ALA A 88 32.99 13.50 22.29
C ALA A 88 32.43 14.38 21.16
N ILE A 89 32.33 13.86 19.92
CA ILE A 89 31.77 14.58 18.78
C ILE A 89 30.27 14.84 18.99
N ILE A 90 29.53 13.87 19.50
CA ILE A 90 28.09 14.01 19.78
C ILE A 90 27.86 15.04 20.89
N VAL A 91 28.68 15.04 21.95
CA VAL A 91 28.57 16.05 23.02
C VAL A 91 28.89 17.46 22.50
N LEU A 92 29.92 17.62 21.66
CA LEU A 92 30.24 18.92 21.06
C LEU A 92 29.15 19.42 20.09
N ALA A 93 28.50 18.53 19.33
CA ALA A 93 27.39 18.88 18.47
C ALA A 93 26.15 19.33 19.26
N ILE A 94 25.84 18.65 20.37
CA ILE A 94 24.70 19.00 21.24
C ILE A 94 24.96 20.35 21.93
N VAL A 95 26.18 20.59 22.43
CA VAL A 95 26.55 21.89 23.03
C VAL A 95 26.50 23.02 22.01
N GLY A 96 26.91 22.78 20.76
CA GLY A 96 26.81 23.77 19.67
C GLY A 96 25.37 24.14 19.32
N VAL A 97 24.46 23.16 19.25
CA VAL A 97 23.03 23.40 18.96
C VAL A 97 22.34 24.13 20.12
N LEU A 98 22.65 23.76 21.36
CA LEU A 98 22.07 24.42 22.54
C LEU A 98 22.60 25.86 22.69
N ALA A 99 23.89 26.12 22.42
CA ALA A 99 24.43 27.47 22.42
C ALA A 99 23.83 28.34 21.29
N TRP A 100 23.60 27.77 20.10
CA TRP A 100 23.01 28.50 18.98
C TRP A 100 21.53 28.85 19.21
N TRP A 101 20.78 27.95 19.84
CA TRP A 101 19.38 28.19 20.23
C TRP A 101 19.26 29.25 21.35
N PHE A 102 20.22 29.26 22.29
CA PHE A 102 20.23 30.24 23.39
C PHE A 102 20.72 31.64 22.96
N ILE A 103 21.61 31.73 21.96
CA ILE A 103 22.10 33.01 21.41
C ILE A 103 21.10 33.62 20.40
N SER A 104 20.35 32.79 19.68
CA SER A 104 19.36 33.26 18.67
C SER A 104 17.96 33.49 19.23
N GLY A 105 17.76 33.29 20.54
CA GLY A 105 16.47 33.34 21.19
C GLY A 105 16.40 34.37 22.31
N HIS A 106 16.70 35.64 22.05
CA HIS A 106 16.18 36.82 22.76
C HIS A 106 16.57 38.09 21.99
N ASN A 107 15.58 38.75 21.38
CA ASN A 107 15.42 40.21 21.22
C ASN A 107 14.45 40.49 20.06
N ASP A 108 13.18 40.77 20.39
CA ASP A 108 12.66 42.15 20.37
C ASP A 108 11.14 42.14 20.54
N SER A 109 10.69 42.75 21.64
CA SER A 109 9.32 43.24 21.80
C SER A 109 9.32 44.75 21.62
N ALA A 110 8.36 45.20 20.81
CA ALA A 110 7.68 46.49 20.84
C ALA A 110 8.43 47.76 20.39
N ALA A 111 7.87 48.41 19.35
CA ALA A 111 7.55 49.84 19.40
C ALA A 111 6.41 50.18 18.40
N GLN A 112 5.35 50.81 18.93
CA GLN A 112 4.45 51.73 18.21
C GLN A 112 5.29 52.92 17.66
N GLU A 113 4.94 53.63 16.59
CA GLU A 113 3.84 54.61 16.51
C GLU A 113 3.72 55.17 15.08
N SER A 114 2.48 55.53 14.72
CA SER A 114 2.04 56.77 14.02
C SER A 114 2.70 57.20 12.69
N THR A 115 1.90 57.36 11.62
CA THR A 115 1.41 58.67 11.09
C THR A 115 0.88 58.58 9.63
N SER A 116 -0.39 59.00 9.46
CA SER A 116 -1.08 59.64 8.29
C SER A 116 -1.02 59.06 6.86
N ALA A 117 -2.21 58.79 6.24
CA ALA A 117 -2.96 59.76 5.41
C ALA A 117 -3.98 59.08 4.44
N GLN A 118 -5.27 59.36 4.68
CA GLN A 118 -6.33 59.84 3.76
C GLN A 118 -6.79 59.06 2.51
N SER A 119 -8.08 58.67 2.49
CA SER A 119 -9.17 59.11 1.56
C SER A 119 -10.37 58.13 1.69
N GLN A 120 -11.52 58.47 2.30
CA GLN A 120 -12.67 59.34 1.95
C GLN A 120 -13.71 58.78 0.93
N ASN A 121 -14.98 58.88 1.36
CA ASN A 121 -16.29 58.79 0.68
C ASN A 121 -16.89 57.39 0.43
N SER A 122 -18.21 57.16 0.50
CA SER A 122 -19.37 57.86 1.08
C SER A 122 -20.56 56.90 0.96
N ALA A 123 -21.54 57.05 1.84
CA ALA A 123 -22.78 56.30 1.94
C ALA A 123 -23.60 56.19 0.63
N THR A 124 -24.45 55.17 0.53
CA THR A 124 -25.91 55.40 0.33
C THR A 124 -26.71 54.19 0.83
N ASP A 125 -27.68 54.48 1.70
CA ASP A 125 -28.78 53.63 2.11
C ASP A 125 -29.67 53.21 0.93
N THR A 126 -30.36 52.08 1.09
CA THR A 126 -31.76 51.99 0.68
C THR A 126 -32.48 51.04 1.63
N GLU A 127 -33.30 51.62 2.49
CA GLU A 127 -34.39 50.96 3.22
C GLU A 127 -35.62 50.81 2.30
N ASP A 128 -36.67 50.25 2.89
CA ASP A 128 -38.04 50.00 2.41
C ASP A 128 -38.22 48.65 1.68
N ASP A 129 -39.10 47.75 2.14
CA ASP A 129 -40.47 48.02 2.56
C ASP A 129 -41.01 47.08 3.64
N ASN A 130 -42.01 47.62 4.34
CA ASN A 130 -42.59 47.15 5.58
C ASN A 130 -44.03 46.63 5.35
N ASN A 131 -44.46 45.75 6.27
CA ASN A 131 -45.84 45.57 6.75
C ASN A 131 -46.85 44.66 5.99
N SER A 132 -47.29 43.60 6.66
CA SER A 132 -48.65 43.54 7.22
C SER A 132 -48.76 42.48 8.33
N ASP A 133 -49.09 42.95 9.53
CA ASP A 133 -49.52 42.15 10.69
C ASP A 133 -50.73 41.23 10.38
N THR A 134 -50.78 40.06 11.03
CA THR A 134 -51.75 39.76 12.12
C THR A 134 -51.97 38.25 12.28
N SER A 135 -51.58 37.77 13.48
CA SER A 135 -52.06 36.62 14.28
C SER A 135 -52.51 35.31 13.61
N ASP A 136 -51.86 34.21 13.99
CA ASP A 136 -52.36 33.22 14.97
C ASP A 136 -51.84 31.80 14.64
N ALA A 137 -51.52 31.05 15.70
CA ALA A 137 -51.23 29.61 15.74
C ALA A 137 -50.27 28.99 14.71
N THR A 138 -49.05 28.64 15.15
CA THR A 138 -48.59 27.24 15.39
C THR A 138 -47.07 27.20 15.38
N ALA A 139 -46.48 27.02 16.56
CA ALA A 139 -45.08 26.68 16.74
C ALA A 139 -44.75 25.34 16.05
N LYS A 140 -43.90 25.35 15.01
CA LYS A 140 -43.18 24.14 14.53
C LYS A 140 -42.07 24.32 13.47
N ASN A 141 -41.62 25.54 13.15
CA ASN A 141 -40.70 25.73 12.01
C ASN A 141 -39.39 26.50 12.31
N THR A 142 -39.08 26.72 13.58
CA THR A 142 -37.82 27.34 14.03
C THR A 142 -36.71 26.32 14.24
N ASP A 143 -37.03 25.11 14.72
CA ASP A 143 -36.04 24.06 15.01
C ASP A 143 -35.30 23.56 13.76
N LYS A 144 -35.99 23.43 12.62
CA LYS A 144 -35.40 22.92 11.37
C LYS A 144 -34.41 23.89 10.73
N LYS A 145 -34.62 25.20 10.90
CA LYS A 145 -33.74 26.25 10.35
C LYS A 145 -32.52 26.47 11.24
N GLN A 146 -32.67 26.25 12.55
CA GLN A 146 -31.59 26.32 13.54
C GLN A 146 -30.71 25.07 13.51
N SER A 147 -31.31 23.87 13.39
CA SER A 147 -30.63 22.59 13.12
C SER A 147 -29.80 22.64 11.83
N LYS A 148 -30.32 23.20 10.72
CA LYS A 148 -29.54 23.35 9.48
C LYS A 148 -28.36 24.33 9.61
N LYS A 149 -28.46 25.36 10.45
CA LYS A 149 -27.39 26.36 10.66
C LYS A 149 -26.33 25.84 11.64
N GLN A 150 -26.74 25.05 12.65
CA GLN A 150 -25.84 24.31 13.54
C GLN A 150 -25.13 23.18 12.80
N ASN A 151 -25.82 22.37 11.98
CA ASN A 151 -25.19 21.34 11.14
C ASN A 151 -24.12 21.91 10.20
N LYS A 152 -24.27 23.14 9.71
CA LYS A 152 -23.23 23.79 8.87
C LYS A 152 -21.97 24.19 9.64
N ALA A 153 -22.08 24.54 10.94
CA ALA A 153 -20.93 24.79 11.79
C ALA A 153 -20.30 23.47 12.31
N CYS A 154 -21.15 22.49 12.63
CA CYS A 154 -20.78 21.14 13.08
C CYS A 154 -20.17 20.26 11.99
N ALA A 155 -20.48 20.52 10.71
CA ALA A 155 -19.87 19.85 9.57
C ALA A 155 -18.33 19.88 9.62
N THR A 156 -17.77 20.98 10.11
CA THR A 156 -16.32 21.19 10.24
C THR A 156 -15.68 20.45 11.42
N SER A 157 -16.48 19.94 12.36
CA SER A 157 -16.00 19.20 13.54
C SER A 157 -16.17 17.69 13.45
N LEU A 158 -16.80 17.19 12.39
CA LEU A 158 -16.96 15.76 12.15
C LEU A 158 -15.60 15.11 11.89
N GLN A 159 -15.22 14.15 12.73
CA GLN A 159 -13.98 13.38 12.60
C GLN A 159 -14.29 11.91 12.37
N PHE A 160 -13.38 11.23 11.67
CA PHE A 160 -13.43 9.78 11.48
C PHE A 160 -12.13 9.17 11.98
N GLU A 161 -12.23 8.22 12.90
CA GLU A 161 -11.07 7.47 13.40
C GLU A 161 -11.11 6.04 12.82
N PRO A 162 -10.21 5.70 11.89
CA PRO A 162 -10.10 4.35 11.35
C PRO A 162 -9.50 3.41 12.40
N LYS A 163 -10.24 2.36 12.79
CA LYS A 163 -9.82 1.39 13.82
C LYS A 163 -9.18 0.14 13.26
N ARG A 164 -9.72 -0.38 12.16
CA ARG A 164 -9.19 -1.58 11.51
C ARG A 164 -9.39 -1.52 10.01
N VAL A 165 -8.37 -1.96 9.30
CA VAL A 165 -8.38 -2.16 7.87
C VAL A 165 -8.31 -3.66 7.59
N ARG A 166 -9.13 -4.15 6.67
CA ARG A 166 -9.12 -5.54 6.22
C ARG A 166 -9.13 -5.59 4.70
N THR A 167 -8.28 -6.41 4.12
CA THR A 167 -8.12 -6.59 2.66
C THR A 167 -8.30 -8.07 2.31
N GLN A 168 -9.47 -8.65 2.61
CA GLN A 168 -9.72 -10.08 2.37
C GLN A 168 -11.20 -10.42 2.13
N GLU A 169 -11.86 -9.70 1.23
CA GLU A 169 -13.07 -10.24 0.62
C GLU A 169 -12.82 -10.61 -0.84
N LEU A 170 -13.56 -11.62 -1.32
CA LEU A 170 -13.41 -12.27 -2.63
C LEU A 170 -13.51 -11.30 -3.83
N ASP A 171 -13.84 -10.04 -3.59
CA ASP A 171 -14.05 -8.98 -4.57
C ASP A 171 -12.98 -7.88 -4.56
N HIS A 172 -11.82 -8.11 -3.89
CA HIS A 172 -10.74 -7.12 -3.76
C HIS A 172 -11.18 -5.80 -3.10
N THR A 173 -12.25 -5.82 -2.30
CA THR A 173 -12.65 -4.65 -1.52
C THR A 173 -11.88 -4.54 -0.22
N ALA A 174 -11.37 -3.35 0.06
CA ALA A 174 -10.81 -3.02 1.35
C ALA A 174 -11.91 -2.52 2.29
N VAL A 175 -11.96 -3.08 3.49
CA VAL A 175 -12.92 -2.71 4.53
C VAL A 175 -12.21 -1.92 5.60
N VAL A 176 -12.64 -0.68 5.82
CA VAL A 176 -12.19 0.12 6.96
C VAL A 176 -13.34 0.25 7.95
N ALA A 177 -13.16 -0.39 9.10
CA ALA A 177 -14.01 -0.16 10.27
C ALA A 177 -13.48 1.06 11.03
N GLY A 178 -14.37 1.94 11.44
CA GLY A 178 -14.00 3.12 12.21
C GLY A 178 -15.16 3.72 12.97
N THR A 179 -14.89 4.86 13.60
CA THR A 179 -15.90 5.60 14.36
C THR A 179 -15.91 7.06 13.96
N PHE A 180 -17.12 7.58 13.75
CA PHE A 180 -17.34 9.02 13.67
C PHE A 180 -17.53 9.60 15.07
N THR A 181 -16.99 10.81 15.26
CA THR A 181 -17.25 11.66 16.41
C THR A 181 -17.56 13.07 15.93
N SER A 182 -18.36 13.80 16.71
CA SER A 182 -18.65 15.21 16.46
C SER A 182 -18.48 15.97 17.78
N SER A 183 -17.98 17.20 17.71
CA SER A 183 -17.88 18.08 18.88
C SER A 183 -19.19 18.83 19.18
N CYS A 184 -20.32 18.35 18.66
CA CYS A 184 -21.61 19.00 18.77
C CYS A 184 -22.54 18.20 19.67
N ASP A 185 -23.39 18.91 20.42
CA ASP A 185 -24.37 18.31 21.35
C ASP A 185 -25.17 17.18 20.70
N THR A 186 -25.64 17.43 19.48
CA THR A 186 -26.27 16.43 18.60
C THR A 186 -25.89 16.72 17.14
N TYR A 187 -25.63 15.67 16.37
CA TYR A 187 -25.36 15.75 14.94
C TYR A 187 -25.87 14.49 14.22
N SER A 188 -26.73 14.67 13.22
CA SER A 188 -27.16 13.60 12.32
C SER A 188 -26.31 13.64 11.05
N LEU A 189 -25.55 12.58 10.81
CA LEU A 189 -24.84 12.36 9.55
C LEU A 189 -25.78 11.66 8.57
N ASP A 190 -26.52 12.44 7.79
CA ASP A 190 -27.48 11.99 6.76
C ASP A 190 -27.08 12.45 5.34
N ASN A 191 -25.85 12.95 5.18
CA ASN A 191 -25.35 13.46 3.91
C ASN A 191 -25.13 12.32 2.89
N ASN A 192 -25.50 12.54 1.63
CA ASN A 192 -25.29 11.58 0.53
C ASN A 192 -23.95 11.77 -0.21
N ASN A 193 -23.10 12.67 0.26
CA ASN A 193 -21.84 13.04 -0.41
C ASN A 193 -20.75 13.34 0.64
N VAL A 194 -20.39 12.30 1.39
CA VAL A 194 -19.36 12.35 2.44
C VAL A 194 -18.06 11.80 1.86
N GLU A 195 -17.12 12.69 1.58
CA GLU A 195 -15.78 12.31 1.15
C GLU A 195 -14.95 11.92 2.36
N ILE A 196 -14.32 10.75 2.28
CA ILE A 196 -13.41 10.24 3.31
C ILE A 196 -12.09 9.92 2.62
N ARG A 197 -11.03 10.64 3.01
CA ARG A 197 -9.64 10.37 2.60
C ARG A 197 -8.86 9.86 3.79
N ILE A 198 -8.30 8.66 3.67
CA ILE A 198 -7.46 8.01 4.67
C ILE A 198 -6.03 8.04 4.15
N SER A 199 -5.10 8.45 4.99
CA SER A 199 -3.69 8.62 4.66
C SER A 199 -2.78 8.18 5.81
N ASP A 200 -1.53 7.86 5.48
CA ASP A 200 -0.43 7.75 6.43
C ASP A 200 0.64 8.81 6.16
N GLN A 201 1.83 8.64 6.74
CA GLN A 201 3.00 9.49 6.48
C GLN A 201 3.46 9.50 5.00
N HIS A 202 3.05 8.52 4.20
CA HIS A 202 3.37 8.41 2.78
C HIS A 202 2.21 8.87 1.88
N GLY A 203 1.13 9.42 2.42
CA GLY A 203 0.00 9.94 1.65
C GLY A 203 -1.20 8.99 1.61
N ILE A 204 -1.97 9.05 0.52
CA ILE A 204 -3.29 8.38 0.44
C ILE A 204 -3.13 6.85 0.53
N ILE A 205 -3.98 6.24 1.35
CA ILE A 205 -4.15 4.79 1.50
C ILE A 205 -5.53 4.36 1.03
N ALA A 206 -6.56 5.17 1.27
CA ALA A 206 -7.88 4.92 0.72
C ALA A 206 -8.66 6.24 0.57
N ALA A 207 -9.48 6.36 -0.46
CA ALA A 207 -10.32 7.54 -0.63
C ALA A 207 -11.59 7.21 -1.43
N ALA A 208 -12.74 7.61 -0.89
CA ALA A 208 -14.02 7.45 -1.58
C ALA A 208 -15.08 8.41 -1.04
N VAL A 209 -16.19 8.51 -1.77
CA VAL A 209 -17.40 9.22 -1.37
C VAL A 209 -18.49 8.22 -0.97
N PHE A 210 -19.08 8.44 0.20
CA PHE A 210 -20.10 7.57 0.77
C PHE A 210 -21.45 8.28 0.94
N ASP A 211 -22.52 7.50 0.84
CA ASP A 211 -23.90 7.93 1.09
C ASP A 211 -24.37 7.48 2.49
N PHE A 212 -24.78 8.46 3.31
CA PHE A 212 -25.37 8.24 4.63
C PHE A 212 -26.86 8.60 4.71
N SER A 213 -27.49 9.01 3.60
CA SER A 213 -28.88 9.49 3.59
C SER A 213 -29.92 8.40 3.87
N GLU A 214 -29.66 7.16 3.46
CA GLU A 214 -30.59 6.04 3.69
C GLU A 214 -30.44 5.41 5.08
N GLN A 215 -29.25 5.49 5.67
CA GLN A 215 -28.95 4.97 7.00
C GLN A 215 -28.14 6.04 7.75
N PRO A 216 -28.78 7.07 8.32
CA PRO A 216 -28.06 8.12 9.03
C PRO A 216 -27.32 7.58 10.26
N ILE A 217 -26.25 8.27 10.66
CA ILE A 217 -25.59 8.05 11.95
C ILE A 217 -25.92 9.22 12.85
N GLU A 218 -26.61 8.95 13.95
CA GLU A 218 -26.84 9.92 15.01
C GLU A 218 -25.64 9.96 15.96
N LEU A 219 -25.10 11.14 16.19
CA LEU A 219 -24.01 11.41 17.10
C LEU A 219 -24.50 12.36 18.18
N THR A 220 -24.15 12.09 19.42
CA THR A 220 -24.30 13.03 20.54
C THR A 220 -22.94 13.35 21.12
N ASP A 221 -22.82 14.45 21.86
CA ASP A 221 -21.54 14.85 22.46
C ASP A 221 -20.98 13.74 23.36
N GLY A 222 -19.71 13.41 23.15
CA GLY A 222 -19.02 12.31 23.83
C GLY A 222 -19.36 10.89 23.34
N GLU A 223 -20.33 10.72 22.43
CA GLU A 223 -20.64 9.43 21.81
C GLU A 223 -19.96 9.24 20.45
N SER A 224 -19.82 7.98 20.04
CA SER A 224 -19.18 7.62 18.77
C SER A 224 -20.09 6.71 17.94
N GLY A 225 -20.26 7.03 16.66
CA GLY A 225 -21.01 6.22 15.71
C GLY A 225 -20.09 5.26 14.96
N SER A 226 -20.29 3.95 15.09
CA SER A 226 -19.48 2.95 14.38
C SER A 226 -19.96 2.74 12.95
N VAL A 227 -19.03 2.57 12.01
CA VAL A 227 -19.33 2.29 10.60
C VAL A 227 -18.30 1.33 10.00
N SER A 228 -18.72 0.58 8.98
CA SER A 228 -17.82 -0.18 8.09
C SER A 228 -17.92 0.37 6.67
N LEU A 229 -16.79 0.85 6.16
CA LEU A 229 -16.64 1.49 4.86
C LEU A 229 -15.89 0.54 3.92
N ALA A 230 -16.46 0.24 2.76
CA ALA A 230 -15.87 -0.59 1.74
C ALA A 230 -15.34 0.29 0.59
N PHE A 231 -14.06 0.15 0.30
CA PHE A 231 -13.35 0.81 -0.78
C PHE A 231 -13.06 -0.23 -1.87
N THR A 232 -13.37 0.09 -3.12
CA THR A 232 -13.04 -0.76 -4.26
C THR A 232 -11.56 -0.62 -4.65
N GLN A 233 -11.10 -1.44 -5.60
CA GLN A 233 -9.70 -1.48 -6.05
C GLN A 233 -9.08 -0.10 -6.36
N ASP A 234 -9.76 0.76 -7.13
CA ASP A 234 -9.28 2.12 -7.46
C ASP A 234 -9.39 3.13 -6.31
N GLN A 235 -9.92 2.71 -5.16
CA GLN A 235 -10.16 3.53 -3.99
C GLN A 235 -9.27 3.14 -2.82
N SER A 236 -8.50 2.04 -2.92
CA SER A 236 -7.69 1.49 -1.83
C SER A 236 -6.32 0.98 -2.27
N PHE A 237 -5.29 1.39 -1.52
CA PHE A 237 -3.88 1.13 -1.76
C PHE A 237 -3.22 0.61 -0.48
N ILE A 238 -3.93 -0.30 0.19
CA ILE A 238 -3.55 -0.86 1.49
C ILE A 238 -2.58 -2.02 1.26
N PRO A 239 -1.43 -2.06 1.96
CA PRO A 239 -0.48 -3.17 1.93
C PRO A 239 -1.13 -4.55 2.10
N ALA A 240 -0.64 -5.54 1.36
CA ALA A 240 -1.13 -6.92 1.46
C ALA A 240 -0.67 -7.58 2.77
N HIS A 241 0.55 -7.28 3.21
CA HIS A 241 1.11 -7.82 4.45
C HIS A 241 1.19 -6.74 5.52
N GLU A 242 0.58 -7.03 6.69
CA GLU A 242 0.30 -6.08 7.77
C GLU A 242 1.51 -5.23 8.21
N PRO A 243 1.56 -3.94 7.83
CA PRO A 243 2.35 -3.00 8.57
C PRO A 243 1.45 -2.46 9.69
N ALA A 244 2.00 -2.27 10.88
CA ALA A 244 1.37 -1.38 11.85
C ALA A 244 1.43 0.04 11.28
N ILE A 245 0.40 0.45 10.53
CA ILE A 245 0.32 1.79 9.94
C ILE A 245 -0.50 2.69 10.86
N THR A 246 0.09 3.81 11.27
CA THR A 246 -0.67 4.88 11.91
C THR A 246 -1.46 5.61 10.82
N LEU A 247 -2.78 5.51 10.91
CA LEU A 247 -3.70 6.09 9.94
C LEU A 247 -4.21 7.45 10.43
N GLN A 248 -4.43 8.35 9.48
CA GLN A 248 -5.14 9.61 9.67
C GLN A 248 -6.26 9.65 8.66
N ALA A 249 -7.42 10.21 9.03
CA ALA A 249 -8.51 10.39 8.10
C ALA A 249 -9.01 11.84 8.11
N LYS A 250 -9.32 12.32 6.90
CA LYS A 250 -9.96 13.60 6.67
C LYS A 250 -11.36 13.35 6.11
N VAL A 251 -12.36 13.94 6.75
CA VAL A 251 -13.75 13.92 6.32
C VAL A 251 -14.08 15.27 5.68
N THR A 252 -14.77 15.27 4.55
CA THR A 252 -15.24 16.49 3.89
C THR A 252 -16.68 16.33 3.42
N LEU A 253 -17.54 17.26 3.83
CA LEU A 253 -18.95 17.29 3.45
C LEU A 253 -19.13 18.24 2.27
N HIS A 254 -19.68 17.74 1.16
CA HIS A 254 -19.92 18.53 -0.04
C HIS A 254 -21.39 18.90 -0.18
N SER A 255 -21.68 20.16 -0.56
CA SER A 255 -23.06 20.68 -0.58
C SER A 255 -23.92 20.12 -1.71
N SER A 256 -23.32 19.71 -2.84
CA SER A 256 -23.90 18.85 -3.89
C SER A 256 -23.01 18.80 -5.14
N SER A 257 -22.70 17.58 -5.59
CA SER A 257 -22.18 17.09 -6.90
C SER A 257 -20.74 17.39 -7.37
N LYS A 258 -19.87 16.36 -7.27
CA LYS A 258 -19.48 15.47 -8.40
C LYS A 258 -19.08 14.11 -7.82
N GLY A 259 -19.83 13.08 -8.18
CA GLY A 259 -19.69 11.71 -7.67
C GLY A 259 -21.06 11.16 -7.34
N LYS A 260 -21.68 10.45 -8.28
CA LYS A 260 -22.87 9.64 -7.98
C LYS A 260 -22.36 8.46 -7.15
N SER A 261 -22.32 8.62 -5.83
CA SER A 261 -22.29 7.45 -4.94
C SER A 261 -23.55 6.67 -5.22
N SER A 262 -23.41 5.44 -5.71
CA SER A 262 -24.54 4.52 -5.85
C SER A 262 -24.66 3.76 -4.54
N THR A 263 -25.83 3.80 -3.90
CA THR A 263 -26.20 2.83 -2.89
C THR A 263 -26.06 1.42 -3.50
N SER A 264 -24.95 0.71 -3.24
CA SER A 264 -24.91 -0.72 -3.56
C SER A 264 -25.61 -1.45 -2.42
N THR A 265 -26.81 -1.91 -2.69
CA THR A 265 -27.81 -2.40 -1.75
C THR A 265 -27.48 -3.76 -1.09
N THR A 266 -26.24 -4.23 -1.06
CA THR A 266 -25.96 -5.64 -0.73
C THR A 266 -24.57 -5.89 -0.15
N SER A 267 -24.50 -5.98 1.18
CA SER A 267 -23.93 -7.09 1.96
C SER A 267 -23.49 -6.62 3.36
N SER A 268 -24.01 -7.28 4.40
CA SER A 268 -23.41 -7.25 5.76
C SER A 268 -23.37 -5.91 6.52
N GLY A 269 -24.17 -4.91 6.17
CA GLY A 269 -24.21 -3.61 6.88
C GLY A 269 -23.07 -2.65 6.52
N ARG A 270 -22.43 -2.84 5.36
CA ARG A 270 -21.32 -2.04 4.87
C ARG A 270 -21.78 -0.98 3.86
N ARG A 271 -21.08 0.15 3.82
CA ARG A 271 -21.26 1.18 2.78
C ARG A 271 -20.17 1.07 1.75
N VAL A 272 -20.50 1.01 0.48
CA VAL A 272 -19.53 0.98 -0.62
C VAL A 272 -19.33 2.39 -1.16
N GLY A 273 -18.06 2.78 -1.32
CA GLY A 273 -17.68 4.11 -1.77
C GLY A 273 -17.74 4.26 -3.30
N ALA A 274 -17.91 5.50 -3.76
CA ALA A 274 -17.65 5.89 -5.14
C ALA A 274 -16.29 6.59 -5.27
N SER A 275 -15.66 6.41 -6.43
CA SER A 275 -14.31 6.93 -6.69
C SER A 275 -14.31 8.46 -6.75
N ILE A 276 -13.29 9.05 -6.13
CA ILE A 276 -13.10 10.50 -6.01
C ILE A 276 -11.70 10.94 -6.45
N LEU A 277 -10.78 9.99 -6.60
CA LEU A 277 -9.40 10.25 -6.97
C LEU A 277 -9.28 10.54 -8.46
N THR A 278 -8.42 11.49 -8.79
CA THR A 278 -7.93 11.70 -10.15
C THR A 278 -6.94 10.61 -10.55
N GLU A 279 -6.68 10.44 -11.85
CA GLU A 279 -5.69 9.46 -12.33
C GLU A 279 -4.29 9.71 -11.75
N ASP A 280 -3.88 10.98 -11.63
CA ASP A 280 -2.60 11.35 -11.02
C ASP A 280 -2.53 10.98 -9.53
N GLU A 281 -3.62 11.16 -8.79
CA GLU A 281 -3.70 10.73 -7.39
C GLU A 281 -3.67 9.21 -7.25
N ILE A 282 -4.32 8.47 -8.15
CA ILE A 282 -4.29 7.00 -8.18
C ILE A 282 -2.87 6.51 -8.46
N GLU A 283 -2.21 7.10 -9.45
CA GLU A 283 -0.85 6.74 -9.82
C GLU A 283 0.14 6.99 -8.67
N GLN A 284 0.07 8.17 -8.05
CA GLN A 284 0.91 8.50 -6.90
C GLN A 284 0.61 7.62 -5.67
N ALA A 285 -0.67 7.35 -5.38
CA ALA A 285 -1.06 6.48 -4.27
C ALA A 285 -0.59 5.03 -4.48
N SER A 286 -0.64 4.54 -5.73
CA SER A 286 -0.13 3.22 -6.10
C SER A 286 1.38 3.12 -5.94
N LYS A 287 2.12 4.15 -6.39
CA LYS A 287 3.57 4.25 -6.17
C LYS A 287 3.94 4.23 -4.69
N ASN A 288 3.20 4.97 -3.87
CA ASN A 288 3.41 4.99 -2.42
C ASN A 288 3.06 3.64 -1.78
N ALA A 289 2.05 2.92 -2.30
CA ALA A 289 1.71 1.58 -1.83
C ALA A 289 2.77 0.54 -2.17
N LEU A 290 3.33 0.57 -3.38
CA LEU A 290 4.46 -0.26 -3.74
C LEU A 290 5.63 -0.05 -2.78
N GLN A 291 5.95 1.20 -2.45
CA GLN A 291 7.01 1.52 -1.47
C GLN A 291 6.69 0.99 -0.07
N ARG A 292 5.46 1.20 0.42
CA ARG A 292 5.01 0.66 1.72
C ARG A 292 5.13 -0.85 1.80
N GLU A 293 4.77 -1.53 0.73
CA GLU A 293 4.88 -2.99 0.66
C GLU A 293 6.33 -3.46 0.64
N ILE A 294 7.19 -2.83 -0.18
CA ILE A 294 8.64 -3.13 -0.20
C ILE A 294 9.24 -3.01 1.20
N ASP A 295 8.91 -1.94 1.93
CA ASP A 295 9.43 -1.74 3.29
C ASP A 295 8.87 -2.77 4.28
N SER A 296 7.60 -3.18 4.14
CA SER A 296 6.97 -4.26 4.92
C SER A 296 7.66 -5.61 4.68
N ASP A 297 7.92 -5.93 3.41
CA ASP A 297 8.40 -7.24 2.97
C ASP A 297 9.91 -7.42 3.13
N ARG A 298 10.67 -6.32 3.26
CA ARG A 298 12.14 -6.34 3.30
C ARG A 298 12.71 -7.34 4.31
N GLN A 299 12.15 -7.41 5.53
CA GLN A 299 12.67 -8.34 6.56
C GLN A 299 12.42 -9.80 6.19
N ALA A 300 11.21 -10.14 5.72
CA ALA A 300 10.87 -11.51 5.34
C ALA A 300 11.73 -11.98 4.14
N ALA A 301 11.95 -11.08 3.18
CA ALA A 301 12.75 -11.35 2.00
C ALA A 301 14.22 -11.71 2.31
N GLN A 302 14.79 -11.25 3.44
CA GLN A 302 16.17 -11.59 3.82
C GLN A 302 16.42 -13.09 3.96
N SER A 303 15.39 -13.91 4.23
CA SER A 303 15.52 -15.36 4.31
C SER A 303 15.94 -16.02 2.98
N PHE A 304 15.71 -15.35 1.85
CA PHE A 304 16.09 -15.82 0.51
C PHE A 304 17.51 -15.44 0.11
N MET A 305 18.30 -14.83 1.01
CA MET A 305 19.75 -14.69 0.84
C MET A 305 20.48 -16.04 0.95
N THR A 306 19.83 -17.07 1.51
CA THR A 306 20.41 -18.40 1.76
C THR A 306 19.50 -19.54 1.32
N SER A 307 18.37 -19.23 0.70
CA SER A 307 17.40 -20.21 0.20
C SER A 307 16.85 -19.75 -1.14
N TYR A 308 16.37 -20.69 -1.94
CA TYR A 308 15.74 -20.36 -3.22
C TYR A 308 14.27 -19.98 -3.01
N THR A 309 13.78 -19.07 -3.84
CA THR A 309 12.37 -18.74 -4.06
C THR A 309 12.11 -18.67 -5.57
N THR A 310 10.94 -18.20 -5.99
CA THR A 310 10.66 -17.99 -7.42
C THR A 310 10.21 -16.55 -7.69
N GLN A 311 10.84 -15.90 -8.66
CA GLN A 311 10.38 -14.64 -9.23
C GLN A 311 9.18 -14.89 -10.15
N LEU A 312 8.07 -14.21 -9.90
CA LEU A 312 6.80 -14.30 -10.62
C LEU A 312 6.58 -13.13 -11.58
N SER A 313 7.11 -11.95 -11.26
CA SER A 313 7.04 -10.77 -12.12
C SER A 313 8.23 -9.83 -11.89
N SER A 314 8.53 -9.01 -12.89
CA SER A 314 9.49 -7.91 -12.84
C SER A 314 9.00 -6.79 -13.76
N LYS A 315 8.61 -5.65 -13.18
CA LYS A 315 8.02 -4.51 -13.90
C LYS A 315 8.55 -3.18 -13.37
N ILE A 316 8.53 -2.14 -14.21
CA ILE A 316 8.81 -0.76 -13.83
C ILE A 316 7.83 0.18 -14.54
N GLU A 317 7.52 1.30 -13.90
CA GLU A 317 6.76 2.41 -14.47
C GLU A 317 7.32 2.82 -15.85
N GLY A 318 6.46 2.93 -16.85
CA GLY A 318 6.82 3.30 -18.22
C GLY A 318 7.32 2.14 -19.10
N MET A 319 7.52 0.94 -18.54
CA MET A 319 7.88 -0.25 -19.32
C MET A 319 6.79 -0.60 -20.32
N THR A 320 7.15 -0.98 -21.55
CA THR A 320 6.20 -1.56 -22.52
C THR A 320 6.39 -3.07 -22.58
N ALA A 321 5.41 -3.81 -22.07
CA ALA A 321 5.41 -5.28 -22.04
C ALA A 321 3.96 -5.77 -22.05
N GLU A 322 3.73 -6.98 -22.56
CA GLU A 322 2.38 -7.61 -22.56
C GLU A 322 1.31 -6.74 -23.27
N GLY A 323 1.72 -5.98 -24.29
CA GLY A 323 0.83 -5.16 -25.10
C GLY A 323 0.36 -3.86 -24.44
N LYS A 324 0.92 -3.47 -23.29
CA LYS A 324 0.61 -2.19 -22.62
C LYS A 324 1.85 -1.47 -22.11
N THR A 325 1.69 -0.18 -21.78
CA THR A 325 2.65 0.58 -20.98
C THR A 325 2.24 0.46 -19.51
N TRP A 326 3.17 0.01 -18.67
CA TRP A 326 2.93 -0.26 -17.26
C TRP A 326 2.95 1.03 -16.44
N THR A 327 1.88 1.25 -15.67
CA THR A 327 1.81 2.30 -14.66
C THR A 327 2.07 1.74 -13.26
N SER A 328 2.32 2.59 -12.27
CA SER A 328 2.42 2.16 -10.86
C SER A 328 1.11 1.53 -10.40
N LYS A 329 -0.04 2.04 -10.88
CA LYS A 329 -1.34 1.40 -10.68
C LYS A 329 -1.35 -0.04 -11.18
N ASP A 330 -0.94 -0.28 -12.42
CA ASP A 330 -0.90 -1.63 -13.01
C ASP A 330 -0.01 -2.59 -12.21
N ILE A 331 1.16 -2.13 -11.76
CA ILE A 331 2.12 -2.93 -11.01
C ILE A 331 1.56 -3.26 -9.61
N TRP A 332 0.92 -2.30 -8.95
CA TRP A 332 0.25 -2.51 -7.67
C TRP A 332 -0.88 -3.52 -7.79
N GLU A 333 -1.72 -3.41 -8.81
CA GLU A 333 -2.81 -4.36 -9.06
C GLU A 333 -2.30 -5.77 -9.38
N GLU A 334 -1.22 -5.88 -10.15
CA GLU A 334 -0.57 -7.17 -10.42
C GLU A 334 -0.09 -7.81 -9.11
N PHE A 335 0.56 -7.04 -8.24
CA PHE A 335 0.98 -7.53 -6.93
C PHE A 335 -0.18 -8.04 -6.08
N ILE A 336 -1.28 -7.28 -5.98
CA ILE A 336 -2.48 -7.71 -5.24
C ILE A 336 -3.11 -8.98 -5.83
N LYS A 337 -3.05 -9.18 -7.15
CA LYS A 337 -3.50 -10.43 -7.78
C LYS A 337 -2.60 -11.60 -7.40
N TYR A 338 -1.28 -11.40 -7.37
CA TYR A 338 -0.35 -12.44 -6.94
C TYR A 338 -0.51 -12.80 -5.47
N THR A 339 -0.72 -11.84 -4.56
CA THR A 339 -0.93 -12.13 -3.13
C THR A 339 -2.25 -12.84 -2.87
N ALA A 340 -3.29 -12.58 -3.66
CA ALA A 340 -4.55 -13.32 -3.60
C ALA A 340 -4.39 -14.80 -3.99
N LYS A 341 -3.50 -15.12 -4.95
CA LYS A 341 -3.20 -16.51 -5.36
C LYS A 341 -2.13 -17.16 -4.46
N HIS A 342 -1.15 -16.38 -4.02
CA HIS A 342 0.00 -16.80 -3.23
C HIS A 342 0.16 -15.87 -2.02
N PRO A 343 -0.44 -16.21 -0.86
CA PRO A 343 -0.39 -15.36 0.34
C PRO A 343 1.03 -15.12 0.91
N GLN A 344 2.03 -15.86 0.44
CA GLN A 344 3.43 -15.65 0.78
C GLN A 344 4.16 -14.73 -0.20
N ALA A 345 3.52 -14.29 -1.28
CA ALA A 345 4.18 -13.44 -2.27
C ALA A 345 4.74 -12.17 -1.62
N ARG A 346 5.93 -11.73 -2.05
CA ARG A 346 6.58 -10.53 -1.52
C ARG A 346 6.98 -9.61 -2.66
N LEU A 347 6.94 -8.31 -2.40
CA LEU A 347 7.39 -7.28 -3.32
C LEU A 347 8.79 -6.80 -2.95
N LEU A 348 9.68 -6.75 -3.95
CA LEU A 348 11.06 -6.31 -3.80
C LEU A 348 11.32 -5.11 -4.72
N TRP A 349 12.18 -4.20 -4.25
CA TRP A 349 12.88 -3.29 -5.15
C TRP A 349 14.20 -3.94 -5.56
N SER A 350 14.36 -4.27 -6.85
CA SER A 350 15.49 -5.09 -7.32
C SER A 350 16.86 -4.51 -6.98
N ALA A 351 17.01 -3.18 -7.00
CA ALA A 351 18.28 -2.52 -6.69
C ALA A 351 18.76 -2.72 -5.24
N ASP A 352 17.89 -3.18 -4.35
CA ASP A 352 18.25 -3.46 -2.95
C ASP A 352 18.89 -4.83 -2.76
N TRP A 353 18.87 -5.70 -3.77
CA TRP A 353 19.30 -7.10 -3.64
C TRP A 353 20.47 -7.45 -4.57
N PRO A 354 21.50 -8.13 -4.05
CA PRO A 354 22.67 -8.55 -4.83
C PRO A 354 22.36 -9.30 -6.13
N THR A 355 21.41 -10.25 -6.13
CA THR A 355 21.03 -11.01 -7.35
C THR A 355 20.77 -10.11 -8.55
N TYR A 356 20.16 -8.94 -8.35
CA TYR A 356 19.79 -8.02 -9.42
C TYR A 356 20.77 -6.87 -9.66
N THR A 357 21.85 -6.80 -8.88
CA THR A 357 22.88 -5.75 -8.96
C THR A 357 24.27 -6.29 -9.27
N LYS A 358 24.45 -7.62 -9.30
CA LYS A 358 25.67 -8.28 -9.78
C LYS A 358 26.11 -7.71 -11.13
N HIS A 359 27.42 -7.61 -11.31
CA HIS A 359 28.07 -7.11 -12.54
C HIS A 359 27.87 -5.60 -12.85
N GLY A 360 27.44 -4.79 -11.88
CA GLY A 360 27.42 -3.33 -12.02
C GLY A 360 26.25 -2.77 -12.82
N ASN A 361 25.31 -3.63 -13.23
CA ASN A 361 24.09 -3.26 -13.93
C ASN A 361 22.91 -3.32 -12.96
N GLY A 362 22.88 -2.40 -12.00
CA GLY A 362 21.74 -2.27 -11.10
C GLY A 362 20.46 -2.06 -11.91
N THR A 363 19.54 -3.01 -11.81
CA THR A 363 18.23 -2.90 -12.43
C THR A 363 17.25 -2.30 -11.44
N ASN A 364 16.36 -1.42 -11.90
CA ASN A 364 15.34 -0.76 -11.09
C ASN A 364 13.98 -1.33 -11.48
N TYR A 365 13.52 -2.36 -10.79
CA TYR A 365 12.25 -3.03 -11.05
C TYR A 365 11.56 -3.36 -9.73
N TYR A 366 10.24 -3.28 -9.75
CA TYR A 366 9.38 -3.95 -8.80
C TYR A 366 9.36 -5.44 -9.17
N VAL A 367 9.89 -6.26 -8.28
CA VAL A 367 9.99 -7.71 -8.47
C VAL A 367 9.04 -8.39 -7.49
N ILE A 368 8.18 -9.26 -8.02
CA ILE A 368 7.29 -10.09 -7.19
C ILE A 368 7.93 -11.46 -7.06
N ILE A 369 8.22 -11.90 -5.84
CA ILE A 369 8.62 -13.28 -5.54
C ILE A 369 7.45 -14.05 -4.92
N SER A 370 7.42 -15.37 -5.06
CA SER A 370 6.38 -16.22 -4.45
C SER A 370 6.44 -16.25 -2.93
N GLY A 371 7.64 -16.00 -2.37
CA GLY A 371 7.93 -16.13 -0.94
C GLY A 371 7.94 -17.57 -0.41
N GLU A 372 7.69 -18.55 -1.29
CA GLU A 372 7.93 -19.95 -0.99
C GLU A 372 9.44 -20.19 -0.90
N SER A 373 9.87 -21.07 0.01
CA SER A 373 11.28 -21.41 0.22
C SER A 373 11.58 -22.82 -0.27
N PHE A 374 12.62 -22.93 -1.09
CA PHE A 374 13.01 -24.17 -1.77
C PHE A 374 14.45 -24.55 -1.41
N GLY A 375 14.67 -25.86 -1.26
CA GLY A 375 16.00 -26.42 -0.96
C GLY A 375 16.90 -26.58 -2.20
N SER A 376 16.31 -26.53 -3.40
CA SER A 376 17.03 -26.66 -4.67
C SER A 376 16.29 -25.95 -5.81
N ILE A 377 17.03 -25.67 -6.89
CA ILE A 377 16.46 -25.12 -8.14
C ILE A 377 15.35 -26.03 -8.67
N GLU A 378 15.60 -27.34 -8.74
CA GLU A 378 14.62 -28.32 -9.23
C GLU A 378 13.30 -28.27 -8.46
N SER A 379 13.34 -28.13 -7.13
CA SER A 379 12.12 -28.04 -6.33
C SER A 379 11.31 -26.77 -6.59
N GLY A 380 11.98 -25.65 -6.89
CA GLY A 380 11.33 -24.41 -7.29
C GLY A 380 10.71 -24.50 -8.70
N GLU A 381 11.42 -25.10 -9.66
CA GLU A 381 10.89 -25.32 -11.02
C GLU A 381 9.66 -26.24 -11.02
N GLN A 382 9.69 -27.31 -10.22
CA GLN A 382 8.54 -28.19 -10.04
C GLN A 382 7.35 -27.44 -9.45
N TRP A 383 7.58 -26.54 -8.48
CA TRP A 383 6.53 -25.70 -7.94
C TRP A 383 5.95 -24.74 -9.00
N CYS A 384 6.80 -24.07 -9.79
CA CYS A 384 6.34 -23.22 -10.90
C CYS A 384 5.39 -23.99 -11.83
N ALA A 385 5.80 -25.18 -12.28
CA ALA A 385 4.99 -26.02 -13.17
C ALA A 385 3.66 -26.44 -12.53
N GLN A 386 3.66 -26.81 -11.23
CA GLN A 386 2.46 -27.17 -10.48
C GLN A 386 1.47 -26.01 -10.35
N GLN A 387 1.97 -24.77 -10.25
CA GLN A 387 1.14 -23.56 -10.18
C GLN A 387 0.61 -23.09 -11.54
N GLY A 388 0.96 -23.81 -12.62
CA GLY A 388 0.59 -23.51 -14.00
C GLY A 388 1.45 -22.43 -14.65
N TYR A 389 2.64 -22.18 -14.09
CA TYR A 389 3.60 -21.23 -14.64
C TYR A 389 4.61 -21.91 -15.57
N ASN A 390 5.15 -21.14 -16.50
CA ASN A 390 6.23 -21.52 -17.39
C ASN A 390 7.49 -20.69 -17.05
N GLN A 391 8.57 -20.90 -17.79
CA GLN A 391 9.85 -20.23 -17.55
C GLN A 391 9.80 -18.70 -17.81
N ASP A 392 8.80 -18.21 -18.55
CA ASP A 392 8.66 -16.77 -18.84
C ASP A 392 8.02 -16.00 -17.68
N ASN A 393 7.26 -16.68 -16.81
CA ASN A 393 6.51 -16.06 -15.73
C ASN A 393 6.77 -16.70 -14.34
N CYS A 394 7.74 -17.61 -14.24
CA CYS A 394 8.24 -18.13 -12.98
C CYS A 394 9.69 -18.63 -13.13
N MET A 395 10.61 -17.94 -12.45
CA MET A 395 12.04 -18.26 -12.48
C MET A 395 12.55 -18.49 -11.07
N VAL A 396 13.32 -19.54 -10.84
CA VAL A 396 13.94 -19.78 -9.53
C VAL A 396 15.07 -18.78 -9.30
N VAL A 397 15.06 -18.12 -8.16
CA VAL A 397 16.04 -17.11 -7.76
C VAL A 397 16.42 -17.31 -6.30
N ASP A 398 17.63 -16.92 -5.94
CA ASP A 398 17.96 -16.49 -4.57
C ASP A 398 18.15 -14.96 -4.58
N LEU A 399 18.36 -14.35 -3.43
CA LEU A 399 18.62 -12.90 -3.33
C LEU A 399 20.11 -12.56 -3.07
N GLN A 400 21.02 -13.54 -3.15
CA GLN A 400 22.45 -13.40 -2.84
C GLN A 400 23.28 -12.77 -3.94
#